data_AF-A0A8T3QH86-F1
#
_entry.id   AF-A0A8T3QH86-F1
#
_cell.length_a   1.000
_cell.length_b   1.000
_cell.length_c   1.000
_cell.angle_alpha   90.00
_cell.angle_beta   90.00
_cell.angle_gamma   90.00
#
_symmetry.space_group_name_H-M   'P 1'
#
loop_
_entity.id
_entity.type
_entity.pdbx_description
1 polymer ?
#
loop_
_entity_poly.entity_id
_entity_poly.type
_entity_poly.pdbx_seq_one_letter_code
_entity_poly.pdbx_strand_id
1 'polypeptide(L)' 'MTDDTEPSTAPTKPRCPLCGHEEFQHEKGKIDSQWGMTAHRVDMLVCLRCGNLLLFYEGNTIFDFD' A
#
# COMPACT_ATOMS: atom_id res chain seq x y z
N MET A 1 9.47 40.39 -4.10
CA MET A 1 8.41 39.57 -4.72
C MET A 1 8.71 38.14 -4.30
N THR A 2 8.22 37.74 -3.13
CA THR A 2 8.30 36.35 -2.68
C THR A 2 7.09 35.64 -3.25
N ASP A 3 7.36 34.60 -4.04
CA ASP A 3 6.36 33.73 -4.64
C ASP A 3 5.98 32.70 -3.57
N ASP A 4 4.89 32.96 -2.86
CA ASP A 4 4.31 32.04 -1.88
C ASP A 4 3.60 30.90 -2.63
N THR A 5 4.37 29.90 -3.09
CA THR A 5 3.80 28.64 -3.59
C THR A 5 3.31 27.82 -2.39
N GLU A 6 2.03 27.98 -2.02
CA GLU A 6 1.38 27.11 -1.04
C GLU A 6 1.35 25.64 -1.55
N PRO A 7 1.79 24.66 -0.75
CA PRO A 7 1.75 23.26 -1.15
C PRO A 7 0.30 22.77 -1.22
N SER A 8 -0.16 22.51 -2.44
CA SER A 8 -1.47 21.92 -2.73
C SER A 8 -1.67 20.62 -1.95
N THR A 9 -2.64 20.63 -1.04
CA THR A 9 -3.03 19.51 -0.17
C THR A 9 -4.01 18.54 -0.86
N ALA A 10 -4.03 18.54 -2.19
CA ALA A 10 -4.85 17.58 -2.94
C ALA A 10 -4.25 16.17 -2.78
N PRO A 11 -5.04 15.14 -2.46
CA PRO A 11 -4.54 13.78 -2.38
C PRO A 11 -4.03 13.34 -3.75
N THR A 12 -2.71 13.22 -3.87
CA THR A 12 -2.07 12.71 -5.08
C THR A 12 -2.46 11.24 -5.25
N LYS A 13 -3.20 10.93 -6.32
CA LYS A 13 -3.48 9.55 -6.67
C LYS A 13 -2.16 8.79 -6.88
N PRO A 14 -2.01 7.58 -6.32
CA PRO A 14 -0.80 6.79 -6.51
C PRO A 14 -0.63 6.46 -8.00
N ARG A 15 0.60 6.52 -8.48
CA ARG A 15 0.99 6.09 -9.84
C ARG A 15 1.85 4.86 -9.77
N CYS A 16 1.66 3.94 -10.72
CA CYS A 16 2.46 2.72 -10.77
C CYS A 16 3.93 3.09 -11.07
N PRO A 17 4.89 2.70 -10.22
CA PRO A 17 6.30 3.07 -10.40
C PRO A 17 6.94 2.40 -11.62
N LEU A 18 6.33 1.33 -12.16
CA LEU A 18 6.86 0.62 -13.32
C LEU A 18 6.29 1.13 -14.66
N CYS A 19 5.00 1.45 -14.73
CA CYS A 19 4.34 1.77 -16.01
C CYS A 19 3.55 3.09 -16.02
N GLY A 20 3.53 3.82 -14.90
CA GLY A 20 2.84 5.11 -14.75
C GLY A 20 1.30 5.03 -14.71
N HIS A 21 0.71 3.83 -14.79
CA HIS A 21 -0.74 3.65 -14.75
C HIS A 21 -1.33 4.01 -13.38
N GLU A 22 -2.55 4.54 -13.35
CA GLU A 22 -3.18 5.11 -12.16
C GLU A 22 -4.29 4.23 -11.57
N GLU A 23 -4.70 3.17 -12.28
CA GLU A 23 -5.75 2.25 -11.81
C GLU A 23 -5.16 0.99 -11.19
N PHE A 24 -5.70 0.66 -10.02
CA PHE A 24 -5.24 -0.44 -9.19
C PHE A 24 -6.44 -1.23 -8.66
N GLN A 25 -6.27 -2.54 -8.56
CA GLN A 25 -7.09 -3.38 -7.71
C GLN A 25 -6.58 -3.29 -6.27
N HIS A 26 -7.51 -3.11 -5.34
CA HIS A 26 -7.21 -2.94 -3.92
C HIS A 26 -7.55 -4.22 -3.16
N GLU A 27 -6.57 -4.76 -2.42
CA GLU A 27 -6.72 -6.00 -1.66
C GLU A 27 -6.19 -5.84 -0.25
N LYS A 28 -6.85 -6.49 0.70
CA LYS A 28 -6.34 -6.65 2.07
C LYS A 28 -5.85 -8.09 2.25
N GLY A 29 -4.71 -8.24 2.90
CA GLY A 29 -4.06 -9.52 3.11
C GLY A 29 -3.53 -9.73 4.52
N LYS A 30 -3.18 -10.99 4.81
CA LYS A 30 -2.49 -11.45 6.02
C LYS A 30 -1.26 -12.25 5.57
N ILE A 31 -0.08 -11.90 6.08
CA ILE A 31 1.16 -12.64 5.86
C ILE A 31 1.59 -13.24 7.20
N ASP A 32 1.61 -14.56 7.28
CA ASP A 32 2.10 -15.22 8.49
C ASP A 32 3.63 -15.08 8.59
N SER A 33 4.12 -14.75 9.78
CA SER A 33 5.55 -14.71 10.05
C SER A 33 6.18 -16.09 9.92
N GLN A 34 7.47 -16.14 9.60
CA GLN A 34 8.23 -17.39 9.46
C GLN A 34 8.14 -18.32 10.69
N TRP A 35 8.02 -17.73 11.88
CA TRP A 35 7.95 -18.45 13.15
C TRP A 35 6.51 -18.67 13.64
N GLY A 36 5.49 -18.34 12.84
CA GLY A 36 4.08 -18.65 13.07
C GLY A 36 3.41 -17.92 14.25
N MET A 37 4.13 -17.10 15.01
CA MET A 37 3.58 -16.43 16.21
C MET A 37 2.89 -15.10 15.90
N THR A 38 3.29 -14.43 14.83
CA THR A 38 2.73 -13.14 14.42
C THR A 38 2.21 -13.21 13.00
N ALA A 39 1.16 -12.45 12.73
CA ALA A 39 0.66 -12.25 11.38
C ALA A 39 0.66 -10.77 11.04
N HIS A 40 1.12 -10.45 9.83
CA HIS A 40 1.25 -9.10 9.31
C HIS A 40 0.01 -8.77 8.48
N ARG A 41 -0.73 -7.75 8.89
CA ARG A 41 -1.78 -7.17 8.05
C ARG A 41 -1.12 -6.29 7.01
N VAL A 42 -1.55 -6.49 5.77
CA VAL A 42 -1.03 -5.76 4.62
C VAL A 42 -2.18 -5.25 3.78
N ASP A 43 -1.95 -4.11 3.17
CA ASP A 43 -2.80 -3.52 2.16
C ASP A 43 -2.05 -3.53 0.83
N MET A 44 -2.72 -3.91 -0.23
CA MET A 44 -2.10 -4.24 -1.51
C MET A 44 -2.78 -3.48 -2.64
N LEU A 45 -1.97 -2.83 -3.48
CA LEU A 45 -2.42 -2.26 -4.74
C LEU A 45 -1.78 -3.02 -5.90
N VAL A 46 -2.61 -3.73 -6.67
CA VAL A 46 -2.18 -4.44 -7.88
C VAL A 46 -2.47 -3.57 -9.08
N CYS A 47 -1.43 -3.16 -9.82
CA CYS A 47 -1.60 -2.37 -11.02
C CYS A 47 -2.36 -3.17 -12.09
N LEU A 48 -3.52 -2.67 -12.54
CA LEU A 48 -4.38 -3.37 -13.50
C LEU A 48 -3.75 -3.48 -14.91
N ARG A 49 -2.67 -2.74 -15.18
CA ARG A 49 -1.98 -2.75 -16.48
C ARG A 49 -0.81 -3.72 -16.54
N CYS A 50 0.08 -3.69 -15.55
CA CYS A 50 1.33 -4.46 -15.60
C CYS A 50 1.51 -5.45 -14.44
N GLY A 51 0.53 -5.54 -13.53
CA GLY A 51 0.56 -6.45 -12.39
C GLY A 51 1.56 -6.09 -11.28
N ASN A 52 2.19 -4.91 -11.34
CA ASN A 52 3.08 -4.46 -10.26
C ASN A 52 2.32 -4.35 -8.94
N LEU A 53 2.84 -4.97 -7.89
CA LEU A 53 2.25 -4.98 -6.56
C LEU A 53 2.93 -3.91 -5.68
N LEU A 54 2.13 -3.00 -5.14
CA LEU A 54 2.56 -2.14 -4.03
C LEU A 54 2.00 -2.71 -2.73
N LEU A 55 2.88 -3.03 -1.80
CA LEU A 55 2.54 -3.62 -0.51
C LEU A 55 2.75 -2.57 0.59
N PHE A 56 1.69 -2.26 1.33
CA PHE A 56 1.70 -1.35 2.47
C PHE A 56 1.48 -2.15 3.75
N TYR A 57 2.36 -1.96 4.73
CA TYR A 57 2.27 -2.66 6.01
C TYR A 57 1.33 -1.91 6.96
N GLU A 58 0.27 -2.57 7.42
CA GLU A 58 -0.72 -1.98 8.35
C GLU A 58 -0.44 -2.35 9.83
N GLY A 59 0.56 -3.19 10.10
CA GLY A 59 0.90 -3.66 11.44
C GLY A 59 0.77 -5.18 11.60
N ASN A 60 1.11 -5.70 12.77
CA ASN A 60 1.00 -7.12 13.08
C ASN A 60 -0.01 -7.39 14.20
N THR A 61 -0.60 -8.58 14.17
CA THR A 61 -1.18 -9.21 15.36
C THR A 61 -0.19 -10.17 15.97
N ILE A 62 -0.18 -10.23 17.30
CA ILE A 62 0.51 -11.26 18.07
C ILE A 62 -0.61 -12.08 18.69
N PHE A 63 -0.74 -13.34 18.27
CA PHE A 63 -1.77 -14.31 18.67
C PHE A 63 -3.23 -14.02 18.24
N ASP A 64 -3.74 -14.78 17.24
CA ASP A 64 -5.16 -15.18 17.19
C ASP A 64 -5.28 -16.38 18.14
N PHE A 65 -5.76 -16.18 19.37
CA PHE A 65 -6.31 -17.29 20.16
C PHE A 65 -7.82 -17.29 19.92
N ASP A 66 -8.25 -18.03 18.90
CA ASP A 66 -9.61 -18.58 18.77
C ASP A 66 -9.52 -19.95 18.09
#